data_AF-A0A5C7FRQ4-F1
#
_entry.id   AF-A0A5C7FRQ4-F1
#
_cell.length_a   1.000
_cell.length_b   1.000
_cell.length_c   1.000
_cell.angle_alpha   90.00
_cell.angle_beta   90.00
_cell.angle_gamma   90.00
#
_symmetry.space_group_name_H-M   'P 1'
#
loop_
_entity.id
_entity.type
_entity.pdbx_description
1 polymer ?
#
loop_
_entity_poly.entity_id
_entity_poly.type
_entity_poly.pdbx_seq_one_letter_code
_entity_poly.pdbx_strand_id
1 'polypeptide(L)'
;MMTSKGGPGRSEEHTQLIQSWRHLADQLGPLIGDSGFCALYGRACRLVGPEFKWLAETPPCKTRDSQITALDELLASVAPDHAQAAHAALLKTFTELLASLIGQALARRLLDAAARDGEEKNAQEHK
;
A
#
# COMPACT_ATOMS: atom_id res chain seq x y z
N MET A 1 23.46 10.39 19.34
CA MET A 1 22.88 9.03 19.29
C MET A 1 22.91 8.60 17.84
N MET A 2 23.59 7.49 17.57
CA MET A 2 24.01 7.05 16.24
C MET A 2 22.82 6.63 15.40
N THR A 3 22.76 7.14 14.17
CA THR A 3 21.85 6.73 13.10
C THR A 3 22.05 5.25 12.81
N SER A 4 21.06 4.42 13.17
CA SER A 4 20.98 3.02 12.76
C SER A 4 20.98 2.96 11.24
N LYS A 5 22.11 2.54 10.69
CA LYS A 5 22.28 2.19 9.29
C LYS A 5 21.56 0.85 9.09
N GLY A 6 20.24 0.90 8.88
CA GLY A 6 19.44 -0.25 8.48
C GLY A 6 19.98 -0.78 7.15
N GLY A 7 20.53 -1.99 7.16
CA GLY A 7 20.91 -2.68 5.94
C GLY A 7 19.69 -2.96 5.05
N PRO A 8 19.86 -3.23 3.75
CA PRO A 8 18.77 -3.69 2.91
C PRO A 8 18.26 -5.02 3.45
N GLY A 9 17.12 -4.97 4.13
CA GLY A 9 16.56 -6.09 4.85
C GLY A 9 15.18 -5.70 5.38
N ARG A 10 14.28 -6.67 5.34
CA ARG A 10 12.87 -6.59 5.79
C ARG A 10 12.81 -6.05 7.22
N SER A 11 12.79 -4.72 7.34
CA SER A 11 12.78 -3.98 8.60
C SER A 11 11.35 -3.92 9.14
N GLU A 12 11.17 -3.55 10.40
CA GLU A 12 9.83 -3.36 11.00
C GLU A 12 9.01 -2.35 10.18
N GLU A 13 9.66 -1.28 9.71
CA GLU A 13 9.05 -0.28 8.82
C GLU A 13 8.56 -0.91 7.52
N HIS A 14 9.38 -1.71 6.83
CA HIS A 14 8.98 -2.41 5.60
C HIS A 14 7.78 -3.34 5.82
N THR A 15 7.75 -4.05 6.95
CA THR A 15 6.63 -4.91 7.32
C THR A 15 5.34 -4.10 7.53
N GLN A 16 5.43 -2.89 8.09
CA GLN A 16 4.28 -1.98 8.24
C GLN A 16 3.77 -1.46 6.89
N LEU A 17 4.66 -1.18 5.93
CA LEU A 17 4.28 -0.80 4.57
C LEU A 17 3.40 -1.89 3.93
N ILE A 18 3.85 -3.15 3.99
CA ILE A 18 3.12 -4.27 3.38
C ILE A 18 1.82 -4.59 4.12
N GLN A 19 1.81 -4.48 5.45
CA GLN A 19 0.57 -4.64 6.22
C GLN A 19 -0.50 -3.62 5.84
N SER A 20 -0.11 -2.36 5.57
CA SER A 20 -1.03 -1.32 5.11
C SER A 20 -1.70 -1.70 3.78
N TRP A 21 -0.93 -2.24 2.83
CA TRP A 21 -1.48 -2.74 1.57
C TRP A 21 -2.36 -3.96 1.75
N ARG A 22 -2.00 -4.89 2.64
CA ARG A 22 -2.81 -6.08 2.93
C ARG A 22 -4.15 -5.72 3.56
N HIS A 23 -4.18 -4.75 4.46
CA HIS A 23 -5.42 -4.25 5.04
C HIS A 23 -6.30 -3.55 4.00
N LEU A 24 -5.72 -2.65 3.18
CA LEU A 24 -6.46 -2.02 2.07
C LEU A 24 -7.01 -3.05 1.09
N ALA A 25 -6.19 -4.02 0.72
CA ALA A 25 -6.60 -5.13 -0.10
C ALA A 25 -7.83 -5.80 0.48
N ASP A 26 -7.78 -6.24 1.74
CA ASP A 26 -8.88 -6.94 2.42
C ASP A 26 -10.19 -6.16 2.37
N GLN A 27 -10.14 -4.86 2.69
CA GLN A 27 -11.30 -3.96 2.68
C GLN A 27 -11.85 -3.69 1.27
N LEU A 28 -10.96 -3.56 0.27
CA LEU A 28 -11.36 -3.25 -1.11
C LEU A 28 -11.78 -4.49 -1.91
N GLY A 29 -11.29 -5.68 -1.54
CA GLY A 29 -11.65 -6.94 -2.19
C GLY A 29 -13.16 -7.15 -2.39
N PRO A 30 -14.00 -7.05 -1.35
CA PRO A 30 -15.45 -7.22 -1.51
C PRO A 30 -16.12 -6.09 -2.32
N LEU A 31 -15.48 -4.93 -2.48
CA LEU A 31 -16.04 -3.76 -3.18
C LEU A 31 -15.71 -3.74 -4.67
N ILE A 32 -14.47 -4.04 -5.03
CA ILE A 32 -13.97 -3.92 -6.41
C ILE A 32 -13.43 -5.24 -7.00
N GLY A 33 -13.31 -6.28 -6.18
CA GLY A 33 -12.72 -7.58 -6.55
C GLY A 33 -11.21 -7.53 -6.80
N ASP A 34 -10.59 -8.70 -6.94
CA ASP A 34 -9.16 -8.84 -7.27
C ASP A 34 -8.79 -8.10 -8.57
N SER A 35 -9.58 -8.27 -9.63
CA SER A 35 -9.32 -7.63 -10.93
C SER A 35 -9.38 -6.10 -10.84
N GLY A 36 -10.32 -5.55 -10.06
CA GLY A 36 -10.44 -4.11 -9.85
C GLY A 36 -9.28 -3.54 -9.05
N PHE A 37 -8.86 -4.25 -8.00
CA PHE A 37 -7.69 -3.89 -7.20
C PHE A 37 -6.42 -3.88 -8.06
N CYS A 38 -6.16 -4.96 -8.81
CA CYS A 38 -4.96 -5.06 -9.65
C CYS A 38 -4.95 -4.02 -10.78
N ALA A 39 -6.11 -3.69 -11.37
CA ALA A 39 -6.21 -2.64 -12.37
C ALA A 39 -5.91 -1.25 -11.78
N LEU A 40 -6.45 -0.95 -10.60
CA LEU A 40 -6.23 0.32 -9.90
C LEU A 40 -4.77 0.46 -9.47
N TYR A 41 -4.20 -0.61 -8.92
CA TYR A 41 -2.79 -0.70 -8.53
C TYR A 41 -1.87 -0.48 -9.74
N GLY A 42 -2.11 -1.20 -10.84
CA GLY A 42 -1.32 -1.04 -12.07
C GLY A 42 -1.41 0.39 -12.64
N ARG A 43 -2.56 1.05 -12.52
CA ARG A 43 -2.71 2.46 -12.88
C ARG A 43 -1.91 3.38 -11.95
N ALA A 44 -1.94 3.14 -10.65
CA ALA A 44 -1.15 3.90 -9.68
C ALA A 44 0.36 3.75 -9.97
N CYS A 45 0.85 2.54 -10.21
CA CYS A 45 2.22 2.25 -10.61
C CYS A 45 2.66 3.04 -11.87
N ARG A 46 1.79 3.12 -12.89
CA ARG A 46 2.08 3.90 -14.10
C ARG A 46 2.19 5.41 -13.83
N LEU A 47 1.38 5.94 -12.92
CA LEU A 47 1.38 7.36 -12.58
C LEU A 47 2.60 7.75 -11.74
N VAL A 48 3.06 6.88 -10.85
CA VAL A 48 4.30 7.11 -10.08
C VAL A 48 5.57 6.70 -10.84
N GLY A 49 5.41 6.01 -11.97
CA GLY A 49 6.49 5.54 -12.85
C GLY A 49 7.54 6.58 -13.29
N PRO A 50 7.20 7.85 -13.53
CA PRO A 50 8.19 8.89 -13.83
C PRO A 50 9.24 9.08 -12.72
N GLU A 51 8.83 8.95 -11.45
CA GLU A 51 9.70 9.08 -10.28
C GLU A 51 10.29 7.72 -9.85
N PHE A 52 9.52 6.64 -10.01
CA PHE A 52 9.90 5.29 -9.57
C PHE A 52 9.74 4.27 -10.72
N LYS A 53 10.65 4.31 -11.69
CA LYS A 53 10.57 3.49 -12.92
C LYS A 53 10.38 1.99 -12.68
N TRP A 54 11.06 1.45 -11.68
CA TRP A 54 10.98 0.04 -11.29
C TRP A 54 9.57 -0.41 -10.85
N LEU A 55 8.73 0.51 -10.34
CA LEU A 55 7.32 0.22 -10.05
C LEU A 55 6.47 0.10 -11.32
N ALA A 56 6.75 0.91 -12.34
CA ALA A 56 5.99 0.91 -13.59
C ALA A 56 6.36 -0.26 -14.52
N GLU A 57 7.58 -0.79 -14.37
CA GLU A 57 8.07 -1.95 -15.13
C GLU A 57 7.51 -3.28 -14.60
N THR A 58 6.92 -3.28 -13.40
CA THR A 58 6.34 -4.49 -12.81
C THR A 58 4.97 -4.78 -13.44
N PRO A 59 4.79 -5.95 -14.08
CA PRO A 59 3.50 -6.32 -14.63
C PRO A 59 2.47 -6.52 -13.51
N PRO A 60 1.22 -6.03 -13.69
CA PRO A 60 0.17 -6.26 -12.70
C PRO A 60 -0.15 -7.75 -12.60
N CYS A 61 -0.24 -8.23 -11.36
CA CYS A 61 -0.58 -9.62 -11.07
C CYS A 61 -2.09 -9.87 -11.21
N LYS A 62 -2.47 -11.14 -11.35
CA LYS A 62 -3.88 -11.53 -11.53
C LYS A 62 -4.67 -11.57 -10.23
N THR A 63 -3.99 -11.61 -9.08
CA THR A 63 -4.63 -11.63 -7.76
C THR A 63 -4.00 -10.57 -6.86
N ARG A 64 -4.80 -10.06 -5.93
CA ARG A 64 -4.43 -9.08 -4.93
C ARG A 64 -3.31 -9.58 -4.03
N ASP A 65 -3.37 -10.85 -3.61
CA ASP A 65 -2.34 -11.46 -2.75
C ASP A 65 -1.00 -11.58 -3.50
N SER A 66 -1.01 -12.00 -4.76
CA SER A 66 0.22 -12.05 -5.57
C SER A 66 0.78 -10.65 -5.87
N GLN A 67 -0.10 -9.65 -6.04
CA GLN A 67 0.31 -8.26 -6.24
C GLN A 67 1.03 -7.70 -5.01
N ILE A 68 0.52 -7.98 -3.80
CA ILE A 68 1.14 -7.53 -2.54
C ILE A 68 2.48 -8.25 -2.31
N THR A 69 2.54 -9.55 -2.58
CA THR A 69 3.79 -10.31 -2.47
C THR A 69 4.85 -9.77 -3.43
N ALA A 70 4.47 -9.44 -4.67
CA ALA A 70 5.40 -8.81 -5.61
C ALA A 70 5.89 -7.43 -5.11
N LEU A 71 5.01 -6.65 -4.47
CA LEU A 71 5.40 -5.38 -3.86
C LEU A 71 6.36 -5.58 -2.66
N ASP A 72 6.16 -6.61 -1.83
CA ASP A 72 7.07 -6.97 -0.72
C ASP A 72 8.49 -7.18 -1.24
N GLU A 73 8.63 -8.00 -2.29
CA GLU A 73 9.92 -8.33 -2.91
C GLU A 73 10.56 -7.09 -3.54
N LEU A 74 9.79 -6.25 -4.25
CA LEU A 74 10.31 -5.03 -4.85
C LEU A 74 10.80 -4.03 -3.80
N LEU A 75 10.02 -3.79 -2.76
CA LEU A 75 10.42 -2.88 -1.67
C LEU A 75 11.61 -3.42 -0.88
N ALA A 76 11.75 -4.74 -0.77
CA ALA A 76 12.91 -5.37 -0.15
C ALA A 76 14.18 -5.27 -1.02
N SER A 77 14.03 -5.08 -2.34
CA SER A 77 15.14 -4.97 -3.28
C SER A 77 15.80 -3.58 -3.35
N VAL A 78 15.15 -2.54 -2.78
CA VAL A 78 15.62 -1.15 -2.83
C VAL A 78 16.04 -0.64 -1.45
N ALA A 79 16.74 0.50 -1.41
CA ALA A 79 17.11 1.14 -0.15
C ALA A 79 15.86 1.52 0.67
N PRO A 80 15.87 1.40 2.01
CA PRO A 80 14.68 1.62 2.84
C PRO A 80 14.06 3.02 2.68
N ASP A 81 14.89 4.05 2.53
CA ASP A 81 14.43 5.42 2.28
C ASP A 81 13.67 5.56 0.94
N HIS A 82 14.19 4.91 -0.12
CA HIS A 82 13.52 4.84 -1.42
C HIS A 82 12.26 3.98 -1.37
N ALA A 83 12.28 2.87 -0.60
CA ALA A 83 11.11 2.01 -0.41
C ALA A 83 9.97 2.80 0.23
N GLN A 84 10.26 3.58 1.27
CA GLN A 84 9.29 4.42 1.96
C GLN A 84 8.74 5.53 1.05
N ALA A 85 9.61 6.24 0.33
CA ALA A 85 9.20 7.30 -0.59
C ALA A 85 8.30 6.75 -1.71
N ALA A 86 8.69 5.63 -2.31
CA ALA A 86 7.92 4.98 -3.36
C ALA A 86 6.57 4.46 -2.85
N HIS A 87 6.57 3.84 -1.67
CA HIS A 87 5.35 3.39 -1.00
C HIS A 87 4.39 4.54 -0.73
N ALA A 88 4.87 5.65 -0.17
CA ALA A 88 4.05 6.82 0.14
C ALA A 88 3.45 7.45 -1.12
N ALA A 89 4.24 7.60 -2.19
CA ALA A 89 3.78 8.11 -3.48
C ALA A 89 2.73 7.20 -4.13
N LEU A 90 2.97 5.88 -4.09
CA LEU A 90 2.07 4.88 -4.64
C LEU A 90 0.75 4.85 -3.88
N LEU A 91 0.80 4.84 -2.55
CA LEU A 91 -0.37 4.82 -1.68
C LEU A 91 -1.22 6.08 -1.90
N LYS A 92 -0.60 7.26 -1.91
CA LYS A 92 -1.29 8.53 -2.19
C LYS A 92 -2.01 8.49 -3.54
N THR A 93 -1.31 8.10 -4.60
CA THR A 93 -1.88 8.03 -5.95
C THR A 93 -3.02 7.03 -6.03
N PHE A 94 -2.86 5.86 -5.41
CA PHE A 94 -3.90 4.83 -5.36
C PHE A 94 -5.16 5.35 -4.66
N THR A 95 -4.99 6.04 -3.53
CA THR A 95 -6.08 6.67 -2.79
C THR A 95 -6.78 7.75 -3.59
N GLU A 96 -6.04 8.61 -4.31
CA GLU A 96 -6.62 9.63 -5.19
C GLU A 96 -7.42 9.00 -6.34
N LEU A 97 -6.91 7.92 -6.93
CA LEU A 97 -7.63 7.17 -7.96
C LEU A 97 -8.89 6.50 -7.40
N LEU A 98 -8.82 5.89 -6.22
CA LEU A 98 -9.98 5.32 -5.54
C LEU A 98 -11.05 6.39 -5.27
N ALA A 99 -10.62 7.56 -4.81
CA ALA A 99 -11.49 8.71 -4.57
C ALA A 99 -12.09 9.30 -5.85
N SER A 100 -11.40 9.19 -6.98
CA SER A 100 -11.96 9.54 -8.29
C SER A 100 -13.02 8.54 -8.79
N LEU A 101 -12.89 7.25 -8.43
CA LEU A 101 -13.78 6.17 -8.90
C LEU A 101 -15.09 6.07 -8.13
N ILE A 102 -15.03 6.25 -6.81
CA ILE A 102 -16.21 6.11 -5.93
C ILE A 102 -16.87 7.48 -5.65
N GLY A 103 -16.24 8.57 -6.09
CA GLY A 103 -16.51 9.92 -5.62
C GLY A 103 -15.80 10.17 -4.28
N GLN A 104 -15.19 11.36 -4.15
CA GLN A 104 -14.29 11.72 -3.03
C GLN A 104 -14.91 11.45 -1.65
N ALA A 105 -16.23 11.58 -1.53
CA ALA A 105 -16.95 11.37 -0.28
C ALA A 105 -16.94 9.91 0.22
N LEU A 106 -17.06 8.91 -0.67
CA LEU A 106 -17.13 7.51 -0.25
C LEU A 106 -15.74 6.91 -0.06
N ALA A 107 -14.75 7.28 -0.87
CA ALA A 107 -13.36 6.89 -0.61
C ALA A 107 -12.83 7.49 0.69
N ARG A 108 -13.17 8.75 1.01
CA ARG A 108 -12.81 9.36 2.29
C ARG A 108 -13.41 8.59 3.47
N ARG A 109 -14.66 8.12 3.36
CA ARG A 109 -15.30 7.28 4.38
C ARG A 109 -14.65 5.91 4.55
N LEU A 110 -14.21 5.27 3.45
CA LEU A 110 -13.52 3.98 3.51
C LEU A 110 -12.12 4.10 4.14
N LEU A 111 -11.38 5.17 3.82
CA LEU A 111 -10.07 5.44 4.44
C LEU A 111 -10.20 5.77 5.92
N ASP A 112 -11.22 6.55 6.30
CA ASP A 112 -11.52 6.89 7.69
C ASP A 112 -11.93 5.66 8.50
N ALA A 113 -12.65 4.72 7.90
CA ALA A 113 -12.96 3.42 8.50
C ALA A 113 -11.71 2.55 8.67
N ALA A 114 -10.87 2.44 7.63
CA ALA A 114 -9.62 1.67 7.70
C ALA A 114 -8.60 2.24 8.70
N ALA A 115 -8.56 3.57 8.87
CA ALA A 115 -7.70 4.21 9.85
C ALA A 115 -8.17 3.97 11.30
N ARG A 116 -9.48 3.93 11.54
CA ARG A 116 -10.08 3.66 12.85
C ARG A 116 -9.99 2.21 13.30
N ASP A 117 -10.06 1.27 12.37
CA ASP A 117 -9.89 -0.16 12.65
C ASP A 117 -8.49 -0.49 13.23
N GLY A 118 -7.49 0.37 12.97
CA GLY A 118 -6.17 0.32 13.60
C GLY A 118 -6.12 0.81 15.06
N GLU A 119 -7.08 1.63 15.50
CA GLU A 119 -7.11 2.18 16.87
C GLU A 119 -7.91 1.29 17.85
N GLU A 120 -8.87 0.49 17.36
CA GLU A 120 -9.78 -0.28 18.21
C GLU A 120 -9.15 -1.50 18.92
N LYS A 121 -7.91 -1.89 18.56
CA LYS A 121 -7.19 -2.97 19.25
C LYS A 121 -6.44 -2.57 20.51
N ASN A 122 -6.32 -1.27 20.83
CA ASN A 122 -5.53 -0.81 21.99
C ASN A 122 -6.38 -0.39 23.21
N ALA A 123 -7.70 -0.55 23.15
CA ALA A 123 -8.62 -0.07 24.20
C ALA A 123 -9.27 -1.17 25.05
N GLN A 124 -8.95 -2.45 24.81
CA GLN A 124 -9.60 -3.58 25.50
C GLN A 124 -8.66 -4.35 26.42
N GLU A 125 -7.84 -3.65 27.21
CA GLU A 125 -7.15 -4.21 28.38
C GLU A 125 -7.48 -3.41 29.65
N HIS A 126 -8.74 -3.45 30.11
CA HIS A 126 -9.02 -3.27 31.54
C HIS A 126 -10.42 -3.75 31.91
N LYS A 127 -10.54 -5.01 32.37
CA LYS A 127 -11.39 -5.39 33.51
C LYS A 127 -11.10 -6.81 33.97
#